data_AF-A0A2I1HN02-F1
#
_entry.id   AF-A0A2I1HN02-F1
#
_cell.length_a   1.000
_cell.length_b   1.000
_cell.length_c   1.000
_cell.angle_alpha   90.00
_cell.angle_beta   90.00
_cell.angle_gamma   90.00
#
_symmetry.space_group_name_H-M   'P 1'
#
loop_
_entity.id
_entity.type
_entity.pdbx_description
1 polymer ?
#
loop_
_entity_poly.entity_id
_entity_poly.type
_entity_poly.pdbx_seq_one_letter_code
_entity_poly.pdbx_strand_id
1 'polypeptide(L)'
;MIVAKKLVNKKYPHVIPVRCITYHINLLTNDIMKHKFSKSTISKCMKIVKYFYQSYKVGATLLEDIQKNLVDGGNLKGYCKTHWTTAFDCLASILRCERSLHNVLENYPETLNDEIKTLLHNQIFYQDVEKLVKIIKPIKEVLTSLEFKTTTLSDCFIQLMKLRGKELKDGVFRQIVYWSIEILINSVDGEKIRLKALEVEVRVVIEKEADPSYDHGEKLFDIDDLVNSTLGN
;
A
#
# COMPACT_ATOMS: atom_id res chain seq x y z
N MET A 1 -6.53 -19.66 -0.49
CA MET A 1 -7.80 -19.16 -1.08
C MET A 1 -8.33 -20.02 -2.23
N ILE A 2 -7.47 -20.60 -3.08
CA ILE A 2 -7.88 -21.43 -4.23
C ILE A 2 -8.68 -22.68 -3.80
N VAL A 3 -8.27 -23.35 -2.72
CA VAL A 3 -8.96 -24.55 -2.19
C VAL A 3 -10.38 -24.24 -1.72
N ALA A 4 -10.56 -23.13 -0.99
CA ALA A 4 -11.88 -22.70 -0.53
C ALA A 4 -12.82 -22.38 -1.70
N LYS A 5 -12.32 -21.69 -2.74
CA LYS A 5 -13.09 -21.40 -3.97
C LYS A 5 -13.59 -22.69 -4.62
N LYS A 6 -12.72 -23.69 -4.75
CA LYS A 6 -13.07 -24.99 -5.33
C LYS A 6 -14.15 -25.73 -4.52
N LEU A 7 -14.06 -25.71 -3.19
CA LEU A 7 -15.06 -26.33 -2.32
C LEU A 7 -16.42 -25.63 -2.39
N VAL A 8 -16.43 -24.28 -2.41
CA VAL A 8 -17.66 -23.49 -2.54
C VAL A 8 -18.31 -23.72 -3.91
N ASN A 9 -17.54 -23.68 -5.00
CA ASN A 9 -18.08 -23.95 -6.34
C ASN A 9 -18.65 -25.37 -6.47
N LYS A 10 -18.00 -26.36 -5.85
CA LYS A 10 -18.47 -27.74 -5.86
C LYS A 10 -19.77 -27.92 -5.06
N LYS A 11 -19.92 -27.20 -3.95
CA LYS A 11 -21.09 -27.31 -3.06
C LYS A 11 -22.25 -26.42 -3.51
N TYR A 12 -21.96 -25.27 -4.12
CA TYR A 12 -22.93 -24.26 -4.53
C TYR A 12 -22.59 -23.72 -5.92
N PRO A 13 -22.96 -24.42 -7.01
CA PRO A 13 -22.62 -24.00 -8.38
C PRO A 13 -23.22 -22.67 -8.81
N HIS A 14 -24.31 -22.24 -8.17
CA HIS A 14 -24.98 -20.96 -8.42
C HIS A 14 -24.30 -19.77 -7.73
N VAL A 15 -23.31 -20.01 -6.85
CA VAL A 15 -22.56 -18.95 -6.17
C VAL A 15 -21.31 -18.65 -6.98
N ILE A 16 -21.11 -17.38 -7.35
CA ILE A 16 -19.91 -16.91 -8.02
C ILE A 16 -18.97 -16.27 -6.98
N PRO A 17 -17.90 -16.96 -6.56
CA PRO A 17 -16.93 -16.38 -5.65
C PRO A 17 -16.03 -15.36 -6.39
N VAL A 18 -16.23 -14.09 -6.07
CA VAL A 18 -15.40 -12.97 -6.51
C VAL A 18 -14.29 -12.72 -5.50
N ARG A 19 -13.06 -12.47 -5.97
CA ARG A 19 -11.94 -12.12 -5.07
C ARG A 19 -12.05 -10.66 -4.63
N CYS A 20 -11.71 -10.40 -3.37
CA CYS A 20 -11.68 -9.05 -2.84
C CYS A 20 -10.52 -8.25 -3.45
N ILE A 21 -10.83 -7.13 -4.10
CA ILE A 21 -9.82 -6.25 -4.72
C ILE A 21 -8.95 -5.59 -3.64
N THR A 22 -9.54 -5.18 -2.52
CA THR A 22 -8.83 -4.67 -1.34
C THR A 22 -7.77 -5.66 -0.84
N TYR A 23 -8.08 -6.97 -0.88
CA TYR A 23 -7.11 -8.01 -0.52
C TYR A 23 -5.93 -8.07 -1.51
N HIS A 24 -6.18 -7.94 -2.81
CA HIS A 24 -5.12 -7.94 -3.82
C HIS A 24 -4.21 -6.71 -3.71
N ILE A 25 -4.78 -5.53 -3.50
CA ILE A 25 -4.00 -4.31 -3.32
C ILE A 25 -3.22 -4.35 -1.99
N ASN A 26 -3.76 -4.99 -0.96
CA ASN A 26 -3.04 -5.28 0.29
C ASN A 26 -1.83 -6.22 0.05
N LEU A 27 -1.96 -7.25 -0.79
CA LEU A 27 -0.81 -8.10 -1.16
C LEU A 27 0.29 -7.31 -1.87
N LEU A 28 -0.07 -6.44 -2.81
CA LEU A 28 0.87 -5.53 -3.47
C LEU A 28 1.63 -4.67 -2.44
N THR A 29 0.92 -4.15 -1.44
CA THR A 29 1.52 -3.36 -0.36
C THR A 29 2.53 -4.19 0.44
N ASN A 30 2.18 -5.44 0.77
CA ASN A 30 3.09 -6.34 1.47
C ASN A 30 4.38 -6.61 0.66
N ASP A 31 4.28 -6.72 -0.66
CA ASP A 31 5.45 -6.93 -1.50
C ASP A 31 6.34 -5.68 -1.57
N ILE A 32 5.74 -4.48 -1.68
CA ILE A 32 6.48 -3.20 -1.53
C ILE A 32 7.21 -3.12 -0.19
N MET A 33 6.57 -3.57 0.90
CA MET A 33 7.17 -3.56 2.23
C MET A 33 8.27 -4.61 2.43
N LYS A 34 8.34 -5.65 1.59
CA LYS A 34 9.43 -6.64 1.59
C LYS A 34 10.68 -6.13 0.90
N HIS A 35 10.56 -5.14 0.02
CA HIS A 35 11.69 -4.54 -0.69
C HIS A 35 12.76 -4.04 0.30
N LYS A 36 14.04 -4.16 -0.08
CA LYS A 36 15.19 -3.86 0.81
C LYS A 36 15.15 -2.42 1.33
N PHE A 37 14.86 -1.46 0.45
CA PHE A 37 14.68 -0.05 0.81
C PHE A 37 13.57 0.11 1.85
N SER A 38 12.34 -0.30 1.52
CA SER A 38 11.17 -0.16 2.39
C SER A 38 11.35 -0.81 3.75
N LYS A 39 11.90 -2.03 3.76
CA LYS A 39 12.19 -2.80 4.98
C LYS A 39 13.20 -2.08 5.87
N SER A 40 14.23 -1.47 5.29
CA SER A 40 15.23 -0.71 6.04
C SER A 40 14.64 0.57 6.63
N THR A 41 13.86 1.33 5.85
CA THR A 41 13.25 2.59 6.25
C THR A 41 12.21 2.40 7.35
N ILE A 42 11.31 1.42 7.20
CA ILE A 42 10.29 1.15 8.22
C ILE A 42 10.92 0.60 9.50
N SER A 43 12.01 -0.17 9.41
CA SER A 43 12.70 -0.68 10.60
C SER A 43 13.34 0.45 11.40
N LYS A 44 13.91 1.46 10.74
CA LYS A 44 14.45 2.67 11.40
C LYS A 44 13.32 3.45 12.08
N CYS A 45 12.20 3.66 11.39
CA CYS A 45 11.01 4.30 12.00
C CYS A 45 10.54 3.55 13.24
N MET A 46 10.43 2.22 13.16
CA MET A 46 9.99 1.39 14.28
C MET A 46 10.94 1.41 15.47
N LYS A 47 12.25 1.61 15.26
CA LYS A 47 13.20 1.82 16.36
C LYS A 47 12.89 3.10 17.12
N ILE A 48 12.67 4.20 16.41
CA ILE A 48 12.26 5.50 17.00
C ILE A 48 10.97 5.31 17.78
N VAL A 49 9.92 4.82 17.12
CA VAL A 49 8.61 4.63 17.72
C VAL A 49 8.72 3.78 19.00
N LYS A 50 9.40 2.64 18.94
CA LYS A 50 9.60 1.77 20.11
C LYS A 50 10.35 2.46 21.24
N TYR A 51 11.39 3.22 20.93
CA TYR A 51 12.17 3.95 21.93
C TYR A 51 11.31 4.95 22.71
N PHE A 52 10.55 5.79 22.00
CA PHE A 52 9.69 6.79 22.62
C PHE A 52 8.49 6.18 23.38
N TYR A 53 7.97 5.03 22.95
CA TYR A 53 6.96 4.30 23.71
C TYR A 53 7.51 3.62 24.97
N GLN A 54 8.78 3.18 24.95
CA GLN A 54 9.42 2.52 26.09
C GLN A 54 9.93 3.52 27.13
N SER A 55 10.39 4.70 26.70
CA SER A 55 10.87 5.75 27.60
C SER A 55 9.72 6.64 28.05
N TYR A 56 9.21 6.40 29.27
CA TYR A 56 8.09 7.16 29.83
C TYR A 56 8.35 8.68 29.84
N LYS A 57 9.54 9.10 30.29
CA LYS A 57 9.91 10.52 30.37
C LYS A 57 10.00 11.16 29.00
N VAL A 58 10.79 10.59 28.10
CA VAL A 58 11.04 11.15 26.76
C VAL A 58 9.77 11.11 25.90
N GLY A 59 8.96 10.05 26.03
CA GLY A 59 7.67 9.94 25.37
C GLY A 59 6.65 10.98 25.83
N ALA A 60 6.63 11.31 27.13
CA ALA A 60 5.78 12.38 27.66
C ALA A 60 6.23 13.75 27.15
N THR A 61 7.53 14.05 27.17
CA THR A 61 8.09 15.30 26.63
C THR A 61 7.75 15.47 25.15
N LEU A 62 7.88 14.41 24.35
CA LEU A 62 7.48 14.44 22.94
C LEU A 62 5.98 14.76 22.79
N LEU A 63 5.12 14.18 23.63
CA LEU A 63 3.68 14.43 23.58
C LEU A 63 3.35 15.89 23.92
N GLU A 64 3.99 16.45 24.95
CA GLU A 64 3.86 17.86 25.32
C GLU A 64 4.30 18.77 24.17
N ASP A 65 5.42 18.48 23.52
CA ASP A 65 5.91 19.25 22.37
C ASP A 65 4.98 19.12 21.14
N ILE A 66 4.40 17.95 20.90
CA ILE A 66 3.38 17.75 19.85
C ILE A 66 2.14 18.60 20.12
N GLN A 67 1.67 18.64 21.38
CA GLN A 67 0.54 19.47 21.79
C GLN A 67 0.86 20.96 21.68
N LYS A 68 2.06 21.38 22.10
CA LYS A 68 2.53 22.76 22.03
C LYS A 68 2.68 23.26 20.60
N ASN A 69 3.17 22.41 19.71
CA ASN A 69 3.34 22.72 18.28
C ASN A 69 2.03 22.56 17.47
N LEU A 70 0.89 22.25 18.12
CA LEU A 70 -0.43 22.06 17.49
C LEU A 70 -0.39 21.08 16.30
N VAL A 71 0.34 19.98 16.47
CA VAL A 71 0.53 18.99 15.41
C VAL A 71 -0.69 18.07 15.31
N ASP A 72 -1.46 18.21 14.23
CA ASP A 72 -2.70 17.46 14.01
C ASP A 72 -2.47 15.96 13.75
N GLY A 73 -3.22 15.10 14.43
CA GLY A 73 -3.19 13.64 14.21
C GLY A 73 -2.36 12.84 15.21
N GLY A 74 -1.96 13.47 16.32
CA GLY A 74 -1.56 12.82 17.58
C GLY A 74 -0.11 12.35 17.63
N ASN A 75 0.16 11.42 18.58
CA ASN A 75 1.50 10.88 18.83
C ASN A 75 2.02 10.01 17.67
N LEU A 76 3.28 9.55 17.78
CA LEU A 76 3.88 8.56 16.91
C LEU A 76 3.00 7.31 16.79
N LYS A 77 3.01 6.66 15.63
CA LYS A 77 2.20 5.46 15.37
C LYS A 77 3.09 4.26 15.07
N GLY A 78 2.73 3.11 15.65
CA GLY A 78 3.41 1.84 15.38
C GLY A 78 2.97 1.20 14.06
N TYR A 79 3.86 0.41 13.47
CA TYR A 79 3.58 -0.44 12.32
C TYR A 79 3.29 -1.88 12.75
N CYS A 80 2.15 -2.40 12.32
CA CYS A 80 1.76 -3.80 12.43
C CYS A 80 1.73 -4.45 11.04
N LYS A 81 2.49 -5.54 10.86
CA LYS A 81 2.60 -6.24 9.57
C LYS A 81 1.28 -6.76 9.02
N THR A 82 0.31 -7.08 9.89
CA THR A 82 -0.99 -7.61 9.48
C THR A 82 -1.97 -6.54 9.03
N HIS A 83 -1.66 -5.25 9.28
CA HIS A 83 -2.56 -4.13 9.02
C HIS A 83 -1.84 -3.05 8.20
N TRP A 84 -1.97 -3.10 6.89
CA TRP A 84 -1.19 -2.32 5.94
C TRP A 84 -1.29 -0.80 6.12
N THR A 85 -2.44 -0.24 6.55
CA THR A 85 -2.55 1.21 6.83
C THR A 85 -1.58 1.67 7.89
N THR A 86 -1.18 0.78 8.81
CA THR A 86 -0.28 1.12 9.91
C THR A 86 1.14 1.39 9.41
N ALA A 87 1.54 0.88 8.24
CA ALA A 87 2.83 1.20 7.63
C ALA A 87 2.88 2.66 7.22
N PHE A 88 1.87 3.11 6.48
CA PHE A 88 1.71 4.51 6.12
C PHE A 88 1.59 5.39 7.36
N ASP A 89 0.74 5.01 8.31
CA ASP A 89 0.49 5.78 9.52
C ASP A 89 1.77 5.97 10.35
N CYS A 90 2.62 4.93 10.44
CA CYS A 90 3.93 5.00 11.07
C CYS A 90 4.83 6.02 10.35
N LEU A 91 5.03 5.87 9.04
CA LEU A 91 5.89 6.75 8.25
C LEU A 91 5.40 8.21 8.29
N ALA A 92 4.10 8.42 8.09
CA ALA A 92 3.48 9.73 8.13
C ALA A 92 3.58 10.37 9.52
N SER A 93 3.48 9.58 10.60
CA SER A 93 3.66 10.11 11.96
C SER A 93 5.09 10.58 12.23
N ILE A 94 6.10 9.91 11.65
CA ILE A 94 7.51 10.32 11.77
C ILE A 94 7.75 11.65 11.07
N LEU A 95 7.30 11.80 9.82
CA LEU A 95 7.44 13.07 9.08
C LEU A 95 6.69 14.20 9.76
N ARG A 96 5.47 13.93 10.21
CA ARG A 96 4.66 14.93 10.88
C ARG A 96 5.30 15.40 12.20
N CYS A 97 5.84 14.47 12.98
CA CYS A 97 6.46 14.77 14.26
C CYS A 97 7.95 15.17 14.13
N GLU A 98 8.48 15.34 12.92
CA GLU A 98 9.90 15.63 12.68
C GLU A 98 10.40 16.85 13.49
N ARG A 99 9.62 17.94 13.50
CA ARG A 99 9.95 19.13 14.27
C ARG A 99 9.99 18.86 15.78
N SER A 100 8.98 18.16 16.31
CA SER A 100 8.95 17.82 17.73
C SER A 100 10.06 16.84 18.11
N LEU A 101 10.44 15.92 17.21
CA LEU A 101 11.58 15.03 17.41
C LEU A 101 12.91 15.81 17.46
N HIS A 102 13.08 16.82 16.62
CA HIS A 102 14.24 17.72 16.66
C HIS A 102 14.27 18.57 17.94
N ASN A 103 13.12 19.09 18.39
CA ASN A 103 13.05 19.83 19.65
C ASN A 103 13.49 18.98 20.85
N VAL A 104 13.08 17.70 20.90
CA VAL A 104 13.51 16.78 21.96
C VAL A 104 15.01 16.51 21.89
N LEU A 105 15.56 16.40 20.67
CA LEU A 105 16.99 16.21 20.44
C LEU A 105 17.83 17.41 20.89
N GLU A 106 17.34 18.63 20.68
CA GLU A 106 18.03 19.87 21.06
C GLU A 106 17.93 20.17 22.56
N ASN A 107 16.73 19.99 23.15
CA ASN A 107 16.47 20.39 24.53
C ASN A 107 16.83 19.31 25.56
N TYR A 108 16.83 18.03 25.18
CA TYR A 108 17.06 16.91 26.09
C TYR A 108 18.00 15.83 25.53
N PRO A 109 19.16 16.20 24.97
CA PRO A 109 20.08 15.26 24.32
C PRO A 109 20.58 14.17 25.26
N GLU A 110 20.73 14.43 26.56
CA GLU A 110 21.19 13.47 27.57
C GLU A 110 20.22 12.30 27.78
N THR A 111 18.94 12.49 27.45
CA THR A 111 17.91 11.46 27.62
C THR A 111 17.87 10.46 26.47
N LEU A 112 18.44 10.83 25.31
CA LEU A 112 18.45 10.01 24.10
C LEU A 112 19.69 9.11 24.03
N ASN A 113 19.54 7.90 23.50
CA ASN A 113 20.69 7.06 23.17
C ASN A 113 21.35 7.52 21.86
N ASP A 114 22.63 7.20 21.69
CA ASP A 114 23.41 7.68 20.54
C ASP A 114 22.91 7.13 19.19
N GLU A 115 22.32 5.92 19.19
CA GLU A 115 21.68 5.35 18.00
C GLU A 115 20.46 6.18 17.55
N ILE A 116 19.58 6.61 18.47
CA ILE A 116 18.43 7.43 18.09
C ILE A 116 18.88 8.85 17.73
N LYS A 117 19.87 9.42 18.41
CA LYS A 117 20.44 10.73 18.02
C LYS A 117 20.96 10.74 16.59
N THR A 118 21.80 9.75 16.26
CA THR A 118 22.37 9.63 14.90
C THR A 118 21.28 9.41 13.85
N LEU A 119 20.21 8.70 14.20
CA LEU A 119 19.07 8.51 13.30
C LEU A 119 18.22 9.77 13.13
N LEU A 120 17.97 10.53 14.20
CA LEU A 120 17.20 11.79 14.17
C LEU A 120 17.97 12.93 13.49
N HIS A 121 19.30 12.95 13.53
CA HIS A 121 20.10 13.91 12.76
C HIS A 121 20.22 13.56 11.27
N ASN A 122 19.82 12.36 10.86
CA ASN A 122 20.06 11.86 9.51
C ASN A 122 19.01 12.39 8.53
N GLN A 123 19.34 13.43 7.77
CA GLN A 123 18.45 13.98 6.73
C GLN A 123 18.08 12.95 5.65
N ILE A 124 19.00 12.05 5.29
CA ILE A 124 18.75 11.01 4.29
C ILE A 124 17.65 10.06 4.78
N PHE A 125 17.61 9.77 6.09
CA PHE A 125 16.53 8.97 6.67
C PHE A 125 15.16 9.63 6.45
N TYR A 126 15.02 10.94 6.70
CA TYR A 126 13.74 11.64 6.46
C TYR A 126 13.38 11.68 4.97
N GLN A 127 14.36 11.87 4.08
CA GLN A 127 14.14 11.78 2.63
C GLN A 127 13.68 10.39 2.20
N ASP A 128 14.27 9.32 2.75
CA ASP A 128 13.85 7.94 2.50
C ASP A 128 12.42 7.68 2.98
N VAL A 129 12.06 8.21 4.16
CA VAL A 129 10.69 8.14 4.70
C VAL A 129 9.72 8.89 3.78
N GLU A 130 10.06 10.09 3.33
CA GLU A 130 9.24 10.89 2.43
C GLU A 130 9.00 10.17 1.09
N LYS A 131 10.05 9.62 0.49
CA LYS A 131 9.97 8.81 -0.74
C LYS A 131 9.06 7.60 -0.55
N LEU A 132 9.19 6.88 0.57
CA LEU A 132 8.34 5.74 0.86
C LEU A 132 6.88 6.13 1.13
N VAL A 133 6.64 7.27 1.78
CA VAL A 133 5.29 7.83 1.96
C VAL A 133 4.67 8.16 0.62
N LYS A 134 5.41 8.76 -0.33
CA LYS A 134 4.92 9.05 -1.67
C LYS A 134 4.42 7.78 -2.37
N ILE A 135 5.21 6.70 -2.34
CA ILE A 135 4.84 5.40 -2.93
C ILE A 135 3.59 4.79 -2.27
N ILE A 136 3.49 4.82 -0.93
CA ILE A 136 2.41 4.12 -0.21
C ILE A 136 1.12 4.94 -0.16
N LYS A 137 1.21 6.28 -0.22
CA LYS A 137 0.05 7.18 -0.15
C LYS A 137 -1.06 6.85 -1.16
N PRO A 138 -0.81 6.73 -2.48
CA PRO A 138 -1.88 6.43 -3.44
C PRO A 138 -2.52 5.07 -3.16
N ILE A 139 -1.75 4.09 -2.69
CA ILE A 139 -2.27 2.78 -2.31
C ILE A 139 -3.21 2.88 -1.10
N LYS A 140 -2.85 3.70 -0.10
CA LYS A 140 -3.71 3.96 1.05
C LYS A 140 -5.02 4.65 0.65
N GLU A 141 -4.94 5.69 -0.18
CA GLU A 141 -6.13 6.40 -0.64
C GLU A 141 -7.11 5.46 -1.36
N VAL A 142 -6.59 4.61 -2.24
CA VAL A 142 -7.39 3.60 -2.96
C VAL A 142 -8.01 2.61 -1.98
N LEU A 143 -7.23 2.00 -1.10
CA LEU A 143 -7.76 1.00 -0.17
C LEU A 143 -8.79 1.59 0.80
N THR A 144 -8.55 2.78 1.36
CA THR A 144 -9.54 3.47 2.20
C THR A 144 -10.82 3.76 1.43
N SER A 145 -10.73 4.12 0.14
CA SER A 145 -11.92 4.31 -0.69
C SER A 145 -12.67 3.01 -0.99
N LEU A 146 -11.98 1.86 -0.98
CA LEU A 146 -12.57 0.54 -1.23
C LEU A 146 -13.22 -0.07 0.02
N GLU A 147 -12.79 0.34 1.21
CA GLU A 147 -13.30 -0.17 2.49
C GLU A 147 -14.67 0.41 2.88
N PHE A 148 -15.19 1.41 2.17
CA PHE A 148 -16.53 1.94 2.43
C PHE A 148 -17.62 0.90 2.16
N LYS A 149 -18.64 0.87 3.02
CA LYS A 149 -19.78 -0.06 2.88
C LYS A 149 -20.60 0.16 1.60
N THR A 150 -20.48 1.35 1.01
CA THR A 150 -21.17 1.76 -0.22
C THR A 150 -20.36 1.50 -1.49
N THR A 151 -19.13 0.97 -1.37
CA THR A 151 -18.25 0.70 -2.51
C THR A 151 -18.87 -0.34 -3.44
N THR A 152 -19.05 0.02 -4.70
CA THR A 152 -19.52 -0.88 -5.75
C THR A 152 -18.35 -1.50 -6.53
N LEU A 153 -18.63 -2.53 -7.33
CA LEU A 153 -17.61 -3.11 -8.21
C LEU A 153 -17.08 -2.09 -9.24
N SER A 154 -17.93 -1.17 -9.69
CA SER A 154 -17.54 -0.07 -10.58
C SER A 154 -16.56 0.89 -9.91
N ASP A 155 -16.79 1.22 -8.63
CA ASP A 155 -15.84 2.01 -7.84
C ASP A 155 -14.49 1.31 -7.75
N CYS A 156 -14.47 -0.01 -7.59
CA CYS A 156 -13.22 -0.76 -7.59
C CYS A 156 -12.43 -0.60 -8.90
N PHE A 157 -13.11 -0.67 -10.04
CA PHE A 157 -12.48 -0.45 -11.33
C PHE A 157 -11.91 0.97 -11.46
N ILE A 158 -12.67 1.98 -11.05
CA ILE A 158 -12.23 3.39 -11.09
C ILE A 158 -11.00 3.60 -10.18
N GLN A 159 -11.00 3.02 -8.98
CA GLN A 159 -9.89 3.18 -8.03
C GLN A 159 -8.61 2.48 -8.51
N LEU A 160 -8.74 1.33 -9.18
CA LEU A 160 -7.62 0.71 -9.88
C LEU A 160 -7.08 1.68 -10.94
N MET A 161 -7.93 2.21 -11.82
CA MET A 161 -7.51 3.18 -12.85
C MET A 161 -6.81 4.41 -12.27
N LYS A 162 -7.22 4.90 -11.09
CA LYS A 162 -6.53 6.00 -10.39
C LYS A 162 -5.15 5.60 -9.89
N LEU A 163 -4.98 4.37 -9.41
CA LEU A 163 -3.68 3.82 -9.00
C LEU A 163 -2.69 3.82 -10.19
N ARG A 164 -3.17 3.51 -11.41
CA ARG A 164 -2.39 3.60 -12.66
C ARG A 164 -1.82 4.99 -12.88
N GLY A 165 -2.70 5.99 -12.91
CA GLY A 165 -2.37 7.33 -13.38
C GLY A 165 -1.51 8.12 -12.40
N LYS A 166 -1.41 7.67 -11.15
CA LYS A 166 -0.68 8.40 -10.11
C LYS A 166 0.79 8.03 -9.98
N GLU A 167 1.24 6.82 -10.33
CA GLU A 167 2.66 6.43 -10.12
C GLU A 167 3.08 5.03 -10.65
N LEU A 168 2.20 4.23 -11.28
CA LEU A 168 2.53 2.88 -11.71
C LEU A 168 2.71 2.79 -13.23
N LYS A 169 3.95 2.51 -13.69
CA LYS A 169 4.25 2.24 -15.10
C LYS A 169 3.34 1.15 -15.66
N ASP A 170 2.99 1.27 -16.95
CA ASP A 170 1.95 0.50 -17.67
C ASP A 170 1.99 -1.03 -17.49
N GLY A 171 3.16 -1.61 -17.20
CA GLY A 171 3.33 -3.06 -16.97
C GLY A 171 2.57 -3.59 -15.75
N VAL A 172 2.57 -2.87 -14.63
CA VAL A 172 1.89 -3.30 -13.39
C VAL A 172 0.38 -3.25 -13.57
N PHE A 173 -0.10 -2.21 -14.26
CA PHE A 173 -1.51 -2.05 -14.48
C PHE A 173 -2.06 -3.07 -15.47
N ARG A 174 -1.31 -3.42 -16.52
CA ARG A 174 -1.67 -4.55 -17.38
C ARG A 174 -1.83 -5.81 -16.56
N GLN A 175 -0.95 -6.14 -15.61
CA GLN A 175 -1.08 -7.36 -14.81
C GLN A 175 -2.29 -7.34 -13.87
N ILE A 176 -2.56 -6.23 -13.17
CA ILE A 176 -3.69 -6.10 -12.24
C ILE A 176 -5.04 -6.10 -12.99
N VAL A 177 -5.12 -5.41 -14.13
CA VAL A 177 -6.32 -5.41 -14.96
C VAL A 177 -6.49 -6.70 -15.73
N TYR A 178 -5.41 -7.31 -16.22
CA TYR A 178 -5.48 -8.64 -16.82
C TYR A 178 -5.94 -9.66 -15.80
N TRP A 179 -5.46 -9.64 -14.55
CA TRP A 179 -5.98 -10.50 -13.48
C TRP A 179 -7.42 -10.18 -13.08
N SER A 180 -7.82 -8.91 -13.06
CA SER A 180 -9.20 -8.53 -12.73
C SER A 180 -10.17 -8.94 -13.86
N ILE A 181 -9.76 -8.77 -15.12
CA ILE A 181 -10.48 -9.21 -16.33
C ILE A 181 -10.49 -10.74 -16.43
N GLU A 182 -9.38 -11.41 -16.17
CA GLU A 182 -9.23 -12.87 -16.16
C GLU A 182 -10.02 -13.51 -15.00
N ILE A 183 -10.21 -12.81 -13.87
CA ILE A 183 -11.14 -13.23 -12.80
C ILE A 183 -12.60 -13.09 -13.23
N LEU A 184 -12.94 -12.06 -14.01
CA LEU A 184 -14.26 -11.84 -14.61
C LEU A 184 -14.54 -12.82 -15.76
N ILE A 185 -13.53 -13.21 -16.53
CA ILE A 185 -13.63 -14.15 -17.67
C ILE A 185 -13.60 -15.61 -17.17
N ASN A 186 -12.73 -15.97 -16.22
CA ASN A 186 -12.62 -17.35 -15.68
C ASN A 186 -13.66 -17.68 -14.59
N SER A 187 -14.62 -16.78 -14.30
CA SER A 187 -15.89 -17.19 -13.70
C SER A 187 -16.90 -17.68 -14.74
N VAL A 188 -16.58 -17.57 -16.02
CA VAL A 188 -17.44 -17.86 -17.18
C VAL A 188 -16.74 -18.87 -18.09
N ASP A 189 -16.28 -19.98 -17.51
CA ASP A 189 -15.92 -21.16 -18.30
C ASP A 189 -16.97 -22.24 -18.02
N GLY A 190 -17.95 -22.29 -18.92
CA GLY A 190 -19.00 -23.29 -18.87
C GLY A 190 -20.30 -22.97 -19.57
N GLU A 191 -20.44 -21.90 -20.36
CA GLU A 191 -21.37 -21.84 -21.50
C GLU A 191 -21.36 -20.47 -22.18
N LYS A 192 -21.36 -20.50 -23.52
CA LYS A 192 -21.72 -19.37 -24.39
C LYS A 192 -23.10 -18.84 -23.97
N ILE A 193 -23.16 -17.76 -23.19
CA ILE A 193 -24.45 -17.12 -22.86
C ILE A 193 -24.41 -15.64 -23.22
N ARG A 194 -25.31 -15.29 -24.14
CA ARG A 194 -25.75 -13.95 -24.48
C ARG A 194 -25.94 -13.10 -23.21
N LEU A 195 -25.16 -12.03 -23.07
CA LEU A 195 -25.41 -10.98 -22.10
C LEU A 195 -26.70 -10.23 -22.48
N LYS A 196 -27.84 -10.73 -21.99
CA LYS A 196 -29.10 -9.99 -21.88
C LYS A 196 -29.45 -9.88 -20.38
N ALA A 197 -28.73 -9.03 -19.67
CA ALA A 197 -29.18 -8.46 -18.41
C ALA A 197 -28.36 -7.19 -18.12
N LEU A 198 -29.09 -6.06 -18.05
CA LEU A 198 -28.64 -4.69 -17.79
C LEU A 198 -28.01 -3.97 -18.99
N GLU A 199 -28.82 -3.11 -19.61
CA GLU A 199 -28.43 -2.10 -20.60
C GLU A 199 -27.47 -1.05 -20.00
N VAL A 200 -26.20 -1.42 -19.82
CA VAL A 200 -25.11 -0.45 -19.75
C VAL A 200 -23.98 -0.95 -20.64
N GLU A 201 -23.98 -0.48 -21.88
CA GLU A 201 -22.98 -0.84 -22.88
C GLU A 201 -21.73 0.04 -22.68
N VAL A 202 -20.73 -0.44 -21.92
CA VAL A 202 -19.38 0.15 -21.96
C VAL A 202 -18.60 -0.57 -23.05
N ARG A 203 -18.61 0.03 -24.25
CA ARG A 203 -17.93 -0.52 -25.43
C ARG A 203 -16.47 -0.08 -25.43
N VAL A 204 -15.56 -0.94 -24.97
CA VAL A 204 -14.10 -0.75 -25.12
C VAL A 204 -13.64 -1.59 -26.31
N VAL A 205 -13.49 -0.96 -27.48
CA VAL A 205 -12.91 -1.59 -28.66
C VAL A 205 -11.40 -1.42 -28.56
N ILE A 206 -10.68 -2.53 -28.34
CA ILE A 206 -9.22 -2.59 -28.49
C ILE A 206 -8.96 -3.45 -29.72
N GLU A 207 -8.58 -2.80 -30.82
CA GLU A 207 -8.08 -3.51 -31.99
C GLU A 207 -6.78 -4.22 -31.61
N LYS A 208 -6.81 -5.56 -31.70
CA LYS A 208 -5.70 -6.41 -31.33
C LYS A 208 -4.96 -6.78 -32.61
N GLU A 209 -3.85 -6.10 -32.90
CA GLU A 209 -2.87 -6.67 -33.83
C GLU A 209 -2.32 -7.97 -33.21
N ALA A 210 -2.18 -8.99 -34.05
CA ALA A 210 -1.80 -10.33 -33.62
C ALA A 210 -0.34 -10.33 -33.14
N ASP A 211 -0.13 -10.51 -31.83
CA ASP A 211 1.19 -10.68 -31.21
C ASP A 211 1.42 -12.17 -30.86
N PRO A 212 2.62 -12.73 -31.07
CA PRO A 212 2.89 -14.16 -31.02
C PRO A 212 2.73 -14.74 -29.62
N SER A 213 2.35 -16.02 -29.59
CA SER A 213 2.41 -16.97 -28.46
C SER A 213 3.19 -16.46 -27.23
N TYR A 214 2.48 -15.89 -26.26
CA TYR A 214 3.04 -15.38 -25.02
C TYR A 214 3.05 -16.48 -23.94
N ASP A 215 4.24 -16.80 -23.44
CA ASP A 215 4.49 -17.80 -22.40
C ASP A 215 3.85 -17.40 -21.06
N HIS A 216 3.15 -18.34 -20.42
CA HIS A 216 2.44 -18.21 -19.14
C HIS A 216 3.37 -18.34 -17.91
N GLY A 217 4.68 -18.21 -18.09
CA GLY A 217 5.65 -18.19 -17.00
C GLY A 217 5.37 -17.08 -15.97
N GLU A 218 5.53 -17.43 -14.70
CA GLU A 218 5.42 -16.56 -13.52
C GLU A 218 6.31 -15.30 -13.66
N LYS A 219 5.81 -14.24 -14.29
CA LYS A 219 6.50 -12.94 -14.27
C LYS A 219 6.32 -12.31 -12.89
N LEU A 220 7.36 -12.47 -12.07
CA LEU A 220 7.57 -11.79 -10.81
C LEU A 220 7.46 -10.27 -11.04
N PHE A 221 6.71 -9.58 -10.17
CA PHE A 221 6.63 -8.12 -10.17
C PHE A 221 8.03 -7.53 -10.06
N ASP A 222 8.42 -6.65 -10.99
CA ASP A 222 9.72 -5.98 -10.92
C ASP A 222 9.63 -4.81 -9.93
N ILE A 223 9.80 -5.15 -8.65
CA ILE A 223 9.79 -4.20 -7.53
C ILE A 223 10.96 -3.24 -7.67
N ASP A 224 12.08 -3.74 -8.20
CA ASP A 224 13.31 -2.99 -8.33
C ASP A 224 13.12 -1.86 -9.36
N ASP A 225 12.46 -2.12 -10.50
CA ASP A 225 12.12 -1.09 -11.49
C ASP A 225 11.19 0.01 -10.96
N LEU A 226 10.17 -0.35 -10.17
CA LEU A 226 9.26 0.63 -9.55
C LEU A 226 10.01 1.51 -8.55
N VAL A 227 10.85 0.89 -7.72
CA VAL A 227 11.63 1.62 -6.71
C VAL A 227 12.67 2.50 -7.40
N ASN A 228 13.46 1.96 -8.33
CA ASN A 228 14.51 2.69 -9.03
C ASN A 228 13.95 3.89 -9.82
N SER A 229 12.82 3.73 -10.51
CA SER A 229 12.18 4.83 -11.24
C SER A 229 11.62 5.94 -10.34
N THR A 230 11.25 5.62 -9.11
CA THR A 230 10.80 6.61 -8.11
C THR A 230 11.98 7.28 -7.39
N LEU A 231 13.12 6.59 -7.29
CA LEU A 231 14.33 7.10 -6.63
C LEU A 231 15.16 8.05 -7.49
N GLY A 232 14.93 8.08 -8.81
CA GLY A 232 15.59 9.02 -9.74
C GLY A 232 17.04 8.64 -10.11
N ASN A 233 17.33 7.34 -10.24
CA ASN A 233 18.58 6.84 -10.83
C ASN A 233 18.38 6.44 -12.30
#